data_AF-A0A956R263-F1
#
_entry.id   AF-A0A956R263-F1
#
_cell.length_a   1.000
_cell.length_b   1.000
_cell.length_c   1.000
_cell.angle_alpha   90.00
_cell.angle_beta   90.00
_cell.angle_gamma   90.00
#
_symmetry.space_group_name_H-M   'P 1'
#
loop_
_entity.id
_entity.type
_entity.pdbx_description
1 polymer ?
#
loop_
_entity_poly.entity_id
_entity_poly.type
_entity_poly.pdbx_seq_one_letter_code
_entity_poly.pdbx_strand_id
1 'polypeptide(L)'
;MEIPAKLFGALTPEHTLREGLFTCRLDKLGLLCLAHVCGNEGALVRHLLVPTTEEIVDELEQGALSLREALTRTAASFWIVDAEPESGKVGAVHSLGREELPEACLPAPGLMLRDDLEPLLVVRLDSPDLAPGAAPRDAIIHAFQNVPAALKRLIDHVLDRDARKRVPEEWLRALYRMPVQQVSFTDFEVVYRRPADTPAKNSEAGRALAKVGALLEKALAVAAGAKVNLADEDNEAVLDAAHRLSPPGRSSVVGVSFGGAMLPRKAQQHQLTQQSRKLVARQRAKRRATQYDFFFELAGRVGEVDFDALTFELRDVEEVGCLTIRFELEAQSSIVDAGNEATLVRVVGTRDADGNYTLLALFPAQQDGAVDKAS
;
A
#
# COMPACT_ATOMS: atom_id res chain seq x y z
N MET A 1 15.30 19.33 34.54
CA MET A 1 15.99 19.15 35.85
C MET A 1 17.44 18.73 35.61
N GLU A 2 18.42 19.35 36.28
CA GLU A 2 19.82 18.91 36.16
C GLU A 2 20.06 17.61 36.94
N ILE A 3 20.74 16.66 36.29
CA ILE A 3 21.12 15.38 36.91
C ILE A 3 22.64 15.34 37.05
N PRO A 4 23.20 14.82 38.16
CA PRO A 4 24.65 14.69 38.29
C PRO A 4 25.27 13.84 37.16
N ALA A 5 26.12 14.46 36.34
CA ALA A 5 26.84 13.84 35.22
C ALA A 5 27.55 12.52 35.59
N LYS A 6 28.07 12.44 36.83
CA LYS A 6 28.73 11.25 37.37
C LYS A 6 27.87 9.98 37.36
N LEU A 7 26.55 10.08 37.22
CA LEU A 7 25.63 8.94 37.13
C LEU A 7 25.63 8.28 35.75
N PHE A 8 26.00 9.02 34.69
CA PHE A 8 25.97 8.54 33.32
C PHE A 8 27.29 7.89 32.89
N GLY A 9 28.40 8.20 33.56
CA GLY A 9 29.71 7.67 33.18
C GLY A 9 30.21 8.29 31.87
N ALA A 10 31.02 7.53 31.12
CA ALA A 10 31.38 7.89 29.75
C ALA A 10 30.42 7.20 28.77
N LEU A 11 29.94 7.92 27.76
CA LEU A 11 29.09 7.36 26.71
C LEU A 11 29.94 6.53 25.75
N THR A 12 30.21 5.28 26.12
CA THR A 12 30.94 4.34 25.28
C THR A 12 29.94 3.57 24.41
N PRO A 13 30.07 3.60 23.07
CA PRO A 13 29.23 2.80 22.20
C PRO A 13 29.42 1.30 22.47
N GLU A 14 28.33 0.60 22.79
CA GLU A 14 28.29 -0.87 22.78
C GLU A 14 28.04 -1.39 21.35
N HIS A 15 27.09 -0.76 20.65
CA HIS A 15 26.77 -1.08 19.26
C HIS A 15 26.50 0.20 18.47
N THR A 16 27.31 0.47 17.45
CA THR A 16 27.10 1.60 16.53
C THR A 16 26.13 1.21 15.43
N LEU A 17 24.94 1.81 15.44
CA LEU A 17 23.86 1.49 14.50
C LEU A 17 24.01 2.29 13.20
N ARG A 18 24.40 3.57 13.30
CA ARG A 18 24.80 4.45 12.18
C ARG A 18 25.63 5.62 12.69
N GLU A 19 26.15 6.43 11.78
CA GLU A 19 26.81 7.68 12.15
C GLU A 19 25.89 8.54 13.03
N GLY A 20 26.37 8.90 14.22
CA GLY A 20 25.62 9.68 15.21
C GLY A 20 24.48 8.94 15.93
N LEU A 21 24.39 7.61 15.82
CA LEU A 21 23.43 6.79 16.57
C LEU A 21 24.04 5.48 17.04
N PHE A 22 24.00 5.22 18.34
CA PHE A 22 24.54 4.00 18.94
C PHE A 22 23.77 3.61 20.20
N THR A 23 23.96 2.36 20.64
CA THR A 23 23.54 1.93 21.97
C THR A 23 24.68 2.10 22.97
N CYS A 24 24.34 2.44 24.19
CA CYS A 24 25.30 2.45 25.31
C CYS A 24 24.61 1.99 26.59
N ARG A 25 25.38 1.47 27.54
CA ARG A 25 24.87 1.13 28.86
C ARG A 25 25.33 2.14 29.90
N LEU A 26 24.37 2.66 30.65
CA LEU A 26 24.66 3.55 31.77
C LEU A 26 25.00 2.67 32.98
N ASP A 27 26.28 2.31 33.14
CA ASP A 27 26.75 1.30 34.11
C ASP A 27 26.17 1.44 35.52
N LYS A 28 26.08 2.68 36.03
CA LYS A 28 25.58 2.95 37.39
C LYS A 28 24.06 2.83 37.52
N LEU A 29 23.34 2.90 36.42
CA LEU A 29 21.89 2.74 36.36
C LEU A 29 21.50 1.36 35.82
N GLY A 30 22.42 0.64 35.20
CA GLY A 30 22.17 -0.66 34.55
C GLY A 30 21.24 -0.57 33.33
N LEU A 31 21.06 0.63 32.78
CA LEU A 31 20.10 0.89 31.70
C LEU A 31 20.79 0.84 30.33
N LEU A 32 20.19 0.10 29.40
CA LEU A 32 20.50 0.23 27.98
C LEU A 32 19.84 1.50 27.45
N CYS A 33 20.57 2.30 26.68
CA CYS A 33 20.07 3.54 26.10
C CYS A 33 20.42 3.62 24.62
N LEU A 34 19.51 4.22 23.83
CA LEU A 34 19.83 4.76 22.51
C LEU A 34 20.40 6.17 22.68
N ALA A 35 21.55 6.41 22.05
CA ALA A 35 22.21 7.70 22.02
C ALA A 35 22.20 8.26 20.59
N HIS A 36 21.50 9.38 20.40
CA HIS A 36 21.38 10.06 19.12
C HIS A 36 22.05 11.44 19.18
N VAL A 37 23.02 11.70 18.29
CA VAL A 37 23.63 13.04 18.15
C VAL A 37 22.60 14.01 17.60
N CYS A 38 22.26 15.03 18.38
CA CYS A 38 21.26 16.03 18.04
C CYS A 38 21.81 17.46 17.95
N GLY A 39 23.11 17.67 18.23
CA GLY A 39 23.75 18.96 18.06
C GLY A 39 25.22 18.94 18.47
N ASN A 40 25.88 20.09 18.26
CA ASN A 40 27.24 20.34 18.75
C ASN A 40 27.24 21.70 19.46
N GLU A 41 27.95 21.78 20.59
CA GLU A 41 28.12 23.02 21.34
C GLU A 41 29.60 23.23 21.66
N GLY A 42 30.28 24.04 20.84
CA GLY A 42 31.71 24.25 20.93
C GLY A 42 32.51 22.97 20.68
N ALA A 43 33.20 22.48 21.70
CA ALA A 43 33.99 21.25 21.66
C ALA A 43 33.21 20.01 22.16
N LEU A 44 31.94 20.18 22.55
CA LEU A 44 31.08 19.10 23.04
C LEU A 44 30.09 18.66 21.97
N VAL A 45 29.78 17.37 21.96
CA VAL A 45 28.70 16.78 21.16
C VAL A 45 27.49 16.58 22.06
N ARG A 46 26.34 17.03 21.58
CA ARG A 46 25.07 16.92 22.29
C ARG A 46 24.34 15.66 21.81
N HIS A 47 24.02 14.79 22.76
CA HIS A 47 23.29 13.56 22.55
C HIS A 47 21.91 13.61 23.21
N LEU A 48 20.90 13.13 22.50
CA LEU A 48 19.64 12.67 23.08
C LEU A 48 19.81 11.22 23.52
N LEU A 49 19.75 10.98 24.83
CA LEU A 49 19.74 9.65 25.43
C LEU A 49 18.30 9.25 25.80
N VAL A 50 17.95 8.03 25.41
CA VAL A 50 16.61 7.45 25.61
C VAL A 50 16.76 6.03 26.13
N PRO A 51 16.18 5.68 27.30
CA PRO A 51 16.10 4.29 27.75
C PRO A 51 15.46 3.40 26.69
N THR A 52 16.10 2.27 26.39
CA THR A 52 15.66 1.35 25.35
C THR A 52 15.78 -0.10 25.80
N THR A 53 15.30 -1.02 24.96
CA THR A 53 15.42 -2.47 25.13
C THR A 53 16.11 -3.08 23.92
N GLU A 54 16.64 -4.30 24.07
CA GLU A 54 17.20 -5.05 22.94
C GLU A 54 16.14 -5.27 21.84
N GLU A 55 14.88 -5.51 22.23
CA GLU A 55 13.76 -5.65 21.29
C GLU A 55 13.57 -4.40 20.39
N ILE A 56 13.68 -3.18 20.95
CA ILE A 56 13.57 -1.95 20.15
C ILE A 56 14.76 -1.81 19.19
N VAL A 57 15.95 -2.21 19.63
CA VAL A 57 17.15 -2.20 18.79
C VAL A 57 16.98 -3.19 17.64
N ASP A 58 16.54 -4.42 17.93
CA ASP A 58 16.25 -5.44 16.93
C ASP A 58 15.17 -4.98 15.94
N GLU A 59 14.07 -4.39 16.43
CA GLU A 59 13.02 -3.83 15.59
C GLU A 59 13.56 -2.70 14.69
N LEU A 60 14.45 -1.85 15.20
CA LEU A 60 15.08 -0.77 14.43
C LEU A 60 16.00 -1.30 13.33
N GLU A 61 16.82 -2.30 13.64
CA GLU A 61 17.72 -2.96 12.68
C GLU A 61 16.97 -3.74 11.60
N GLN A 62 15.85 -4.34 12.00
CA GLN A 62 14.94 -5.00 11.09
C GLN A 62 14.11 -3.99 10.30
N GLY A 63 14.05 -2.70 10.67
CA GLY A 63 13.21 -1.69 10.03
C GLY A 63 11.72 -1.79 10.38
N ALA A 64 11.36 -2.46 11.46
CA ALA A 64 10.01 -2.42 12.01
C ALA A 64 9.70 -1.07 12.70
N LEU A 65 10.73 -0.29 13.05
CA LEU A 65 10.63 1.06 13.57
C LEU A 65 11.50 2.05 12.79
N SER A 66 11.00 3.27 12.65
CA SER A 66 11.83 4.43 12.30
C SER A 66 12.66 4.90 13.50
N LEU A 67 13.71 5.68 13.23
CA LEU A 67 14.59 6.24 14.26
C LEU A 67 13.83 7.09 15.27
N ARG A 68 12.90 7.93 14.79
CA ARG A 68 12.09 8.78 15.67
C ARG A 68 11.18 7.93 16.56
N GLU A 69 10.55 6.88 16.01
CA GLU A 69 9.69 5.99 16.79
C GLU A 69 10.49 5.26 17.87
N ALA A 70 11.65 4.70 17.52
CA ALA A 70 12.53 4.04 18.49
C ALA A 70 12.95 4.97 19.64
N LEU A 71 13.22 6.25 19.34
CA LEU A 71 13.56 7.26 20.35
C LEU A 71 12.36 7.73 21.20
N THR A 72 11.11 7.47 20.78
CA THR A 72 9.91 8.02 21.46
C THR A 72 8.92 6.96 21.97
N ARG A 73 9.13 5.67 21.67
CA ARG A 73 8.19 4.57 21.97
C ARG A 73 8.05 4.27 23.47
N THR A 74 9.16 4.18 24.20
CA THR A 74 9.16 3.64 25.58
C THR A 74 9.53 4.63 26.66
N ALA A 75 10.15 5.74 26.31
CA ALA A 75 10.78 6.60 27.31
C ALA A 75 9.78 7.52 28.00
N ALA A 76 9.57 7.26 29.29
CA ALA A 76 9.02 8.25 30.22
C ALA A 76 10.03 9.34 30.58
N SER A 77 11.30 9.17 30.21
CA SER A 77 12.39 10.10 30.56
C SER A 77 13.37 10.23 29.41
N PHE A 78 13.68 11.48 29.06
CA PHE A 78 14.65 11.84 28.03
C PHE A 78 15.79 12.60 28.69
N TRP A 79 17.01 12.41 28.20
CA TRP A 79 18.16 13.19 28.65
C TRP A 79 18.89 13.83 27.48
N ILE A 80 19.15 15.12 27.60
CA ILE A 80 20.12 15.81 26.75
C ILE A 80 21.45 15.79 27.49
N VAL A 81 22.47 15.25 26.82
CA VAL A 81 23.79 15.02 27.39
C VAL A 81 24.85 15.64 26.52
N ASP A 82 25.64 16.52 27.10
CA ASP A 82 26.81 17.10 26.43
C ASP A 82 28.05 16.29 26.82
N ALA A 83 28.67 15.65 25.83
CA ALA A 83 29.80 14.76 26.00
C ALA A 83 31.00 15.20 25.14
N GLU A 84 32.20 14.92 25.63
CA GLU A 84 33.43 15.12 24.85
C GLU A 84 33.51 14.08 23.73
N PRO A 85 33.72 14.48 22.46
CA PRO A 85 33.62 13.58 21.31
C PRO A 85 34.59 12.39 21.34
N GLU A 86 35.82 12.58 21.83
CA GLU A 86 36.84 11.52 21.83
C GLU A 86 36.73 10.58 23.04
N SER A 87 36.49 11.13 24.23
CA SER A 87 36.48 10.36 25.48
C SER A 87 35.09 9.85 25.87
N GLY A 88 34.02 10.39 25.26
CA GLY A 88 32.63 10.17 25.66
C GLY A 88 32.30 10.71 27.05
N LYS A 89 33.21 11.46 27.70
CA LYS A 89 33.03 11.94 29.06
C LYS A 89 31.89 12.94 29.13
N VAL A 90 30.90 12.65 29.97
CA VAL A 90 29.72 13.49 30.17
C VAL A 90 30.07 14.72 31.01
N GLY A 91 29.80 15.91 30.47
CA GLY A 91 29.95 17.20 31.14
C GLY A 91 28.67 17.66 31.83
N ALA A 92 27.56 17.68 31.10
CA ALA A 92 26.26 18.16 31.58
C ALA A 92 25.13 17.22 31.18
N VAL A 93 24.09 17.14 32.02
CA VAL A 93 22.91 16.32 31.79
C VAL A 93 21.65 17.08 32.17
N HIS A 94 20.72 17.18 31.22
CA HIS A 94 19.40 17.77 31.42
C HIS A 94 18.31 16.74 31.19
N SER A 95 17.53 16.46 32.22
CA SER A 95 16.32 15.62 32.10
C SER A 95 15.17 16.44 31.56
N LEU A 96 14.48 15.86 30.58
CA LEU A 96 13.30 16.40 29.92
C LEU A 96 12.12 15.44 30.02
N GLY A 97 10.92 15.99 30.15
CA GLY A 97 9.68 15.30 29.85
C GLY A 97 9.42 15.21 28.35
N ARG A 98 8.46 14.38 27.93
CA ARG A 98 8.08 14.20 26.52
C ARG A 98 7.69 15.51 25.84
N GLU A 99 6.90 16.33 26.52
CA GLU A 99 6.41 17.63 26.00
C GLU A 99 7.51 18.70 25.95
N GLU A 100 8.63 18.49 26.64
CA GLU A 100 9.77 19.41 26.67
C GLU A 100 10.83 19.04 25.61
N LEU A 101 10.66 17.92 24.90
CA LEU A 101 11.63 17.42 23.94
C LEU A 101 11.66 18.32 22.70
N PRO A 102 12.78 18.99 22.39
CA PRO A 102 12.83 19.87 21.22
C PRO A 102 12.73 19.09 19.93
N GLU A 103 11.84 19.53 19.02
CA GLU A 103 11.63 18.89 17.72
C GLU A 103 12.93 18.82 16.88
N ALA A 104 13.80 19.82 17.02
CA ALA A 104 15.11 19.86 16.35
C ALA A 104 16.08 18.76 16.84
N CYS A 105 15.82 18.15 18.00
CA CYS A 105 16.63 17.05 18.53
C CYS A 105 16.17 15.67 18.04
N LEU A 106 15.03 15.60 17.35
CA LEU A 106 14.49 14.35 16.83
C LEU A 106 14.83 14.18 15.35
N PRO A 107 15.16 12.95 14.91
CA PRO A 107 15.24 12.62 13.49
C PRO A 107 13.95 13.00 12.75
N ALA A 108 14.00 13.16 11.43
CA ALA A 108 12.79 13.38 10.64
C ALA A 108 11.79 12.20 10.83
N PRO A 109 10.46 12.45 10.84
CA PRO A 109 9.47 11.38 10.90
C PRO A 109 9.68 10.35 9.78
N GLY A 110 9.60 9.07 10.12
CA GLY A 110 9.74 7.96 9.17
C GLY A 110 11.16 7.65 8.71
N LEU A 111 12.18 8.41 9.15
CA LEU A 111 13.58 8.13 8.79
C LEU A 111 13.99 6.75 9.32
N MET A 112 14.39 5.85 8.41
CA MET A 112 14.84 4.51 8.79
C MET A 112 16.31 4.48 9.17
N LEU A 113 16.72 3.38 9.83
CA LEU A 113 18.12 3.20 10.21
C LEU A 113 19.06 3.20 9.00
N ARG A 114 18.63 2.57 7.90
CA ARG A 114 19.37 2.42 6.64
C ARG A 114 18.44 2.63 5.44
N ASP A 115 19.02 3.01 4.31
CA ASP A 115 18.29 3.25 3.05
C ASP A 115 17.59 2.02 2.48
N ASP A 116 18.07 0.81 2.79
CA ASP A 116 17.46 -0.46 2.37
C ASP A 116 16.22 -0.83 3.20
N LEU A 117 16.06 -0.22 4.38
CA LEU A 117 14.90 -0.37 5.27
C LEU A 117 13.79 0.65 4.97
N GLU A 118 14.05 1.63 4.11
CA GLU A 118 13.05 2.62 3.69
C GLU A 118 11.83 1.94 3.07
N PRO A 119 10.59 2.30 3.50
CA PRO A 119 9.37 1.71 2.97
C PRO A 119 9.31 1.78 1.46
N LEU A 120 9.00 0.65 0.82
CA LEU A 120 8.79 0.60 -0.63
C LEU A 120 7.49 1.33 -0.99
N LEU A 121 6.42 1.01 -0.27
CA LEU A 121 5.09 1.57 -0.44
C LEU A 121 4.41 1.67 0.93
N VAL A 122 3.85 2.83 1.24
CA VAL A 122 3.03 3.05 2.43
C VAL A 122 1.59 3.23 1.98
N VAL A 123 0.65 2.55 2.62
CA VAL A 123 -0.79 2.67 2.33
C VAL A 123 -1.49 3.03 3.62
N ARG A 124 -2.13 4.20 3.66
CA ARG A 124 -2.93 4.63 4.81
C ARG A 124 -4.39 4.70 4.42
N LEU A 125 -5.25 4.03 5.18
CA LEU A 125 -6.69 4.04 4.95
C LEU A 125 -7.36 5.04 5.86
N ASP A 126 -8.37 5.72 5.33
CA ASP A 126 -9.20 6.67 6.07
C ASP A 126 -10.62 6.12 6.10
N SER A 127 -11.15 5.92 7.30
CA SER A 127 -12.50 5.42 7.55
C SER A 127 -12.96 5.87 8.95
N PRO A 128 -14.22 6.30 9.11
CA PRO A 128 -14.77 6.65 10.41
C PRO A 128 -14.87 5.45 11.37
N ASP A 129 -14.91 4.22 10.83
CA ASP A 129 -15.08 2.99 11.59
C ASP A 129 -13.74 2.32 11.93
N LEU A 130 -12.61 2.92 11.56
CA LEU A 130 -11.29 2.40 11.91
C LEU A 130 -10.97 2.74 13.36
N ALA A 131 -10.98 1.70 14.20
CA ALA A 131 -10.47 1.76 15.56
C ALA A 131 -9.56 0.55 15.85
N PRO A 132 -8.62 0.66 16.81
CA PRO A 132 -7.81 -0.46 17.26
C PRO A 132 -8.69 -1.65 17.67
N GLY A 133 -8.46 -2.81 17.05
CA GLY A 133 -9.24 -4.04 17.29
C GLY A 133 -10.59 -4.12 16.57
N ALA A 134 -10.98 -3.10 15.80
CA ALA A 134 -12.25 -3.05 15.08
C ALA A 134 -12.08 -2.71 13.59
N ALA A 135 -10.97 -3.12 12.97
CA ALA A 135 -10.74 -2.85 11.55
C ALA A 135 -11.78 -3.55 10.66
N PRO A 136 -12.53 -2.81 9.82
CA PRO A 136 -13.48 -3.40 8.90
C PRO A 136 -12.82 -4.38 7.93
N ARG A 137 -13.52 -5.49 7.61
CA ARG A 137 -13.01 -6.54 6.70
C ARG A 137 -12.60 -5.97 5.34
N ASP A 138 -13.37 -5.04 4.81
CA ASP A 138 -13.11 -4.42 3.51
C ASP A 138 -11.89 -3.48 3.54
N ALA A 139 -11.57 -2.84 4.67
CA ALA A 139 -10.31 -2.12 4.86
C ALA A 139 -9.11 -3.07 4.76
N ILE A 140 -9.19 -4.23 5.43
CA ILE A 140 -8.17 -5.28 5.36
C ILE A 140 -8.02 -5.81 3.92
N ILE A 141 -9.13 -6.15 3.26
CA ILE A 141 -9.10 -6.60 1.86
C ILE A 141 -8.47 -5.54 0.96
N HIS A 142 -8.83 -4.27 1.14
CA HIS A 142 -8.30 -3.20 0.31
C HIS A 142 -6.79 -3.07 0.45
N ALA A 143 -6.29 -3.02 1.69
CA ALA A 143 -4.85 -2.88 1.93
C ALA A 143 -4.05 -4.11 1.49
N PHE A 144 -4.50 -5.32 1.83
CA PHE A 144 -3.72 -6.56 1.66
C PHE A 144 -4.00 -7.33 0.35
N GLN A 145 -5.07 -7.02 -0.38
CA GLN A 145 -5.40 -7.70 -1.64
C GLN A 145 -5.44 -6.72 -2.81
N ASN A 146 -6.20 -5.63 -2.70
CA ASN A 146 -6.39 -4.72 -3.84
C ASN A 146 -5.11 -3.98 -4.20
N VAL A 147 -4.36 -3.47 -3.21
CA VAL A 147 -3.09 -2.78 -3.47
C VAL A 147 -2.03 -3.71 -4.05
N PRO A 148 -1.74 -4.90 -3.47
CA PRO A 148 -0.81 -5.85 -4.08
C PRO A 148 -1.25 -6.29 -5.48
N ALA A 149 -2.55 -6.52 -5.72
CA ALA A 149 -3.06 -6.86 -7.05
C ALA A 149 -2.86 -5.73 -8.08
N ALA A 150 -3.06 -4.47 -7.68
CA ALA A 150 -2.79 -3.31 -8.51
C ALA A 150 -1.31 -3.23 -8.88
N LEU A 151 -0.43 -3.41 -7.91
CA LEU A 151 1.00 -3.38 -8.15
C LEU A 151 1.45 -4.56 -9.02
N LYS A 152 0.94 -5.76 -8.77
CA LYS A 152 1.18 -6.94 -9.60
C LYS A 152 0.80 -6.66 -11.05
N ARG A 153 -0.37 -6.05 -11.31
CA ARG A 153 -0.81 -5.71 -12.68
C ARG A 153 0.19 -4.78 -13.38
N LEU A 154 0.74 -3.79 -12.67
CA LEU A 154 1.75 -2.88 -13.20
C LEU A 154 3.10 -3.58 -13.43
N ILE A 155 3.52 -4.45 -12.52
CA ILE A 155 4.74 -5.25 -12.64
C ILE A 155 4.64 -6.17 -13.86
N ASP A 156 3.55 -6.93 -13.99
CA ASP A 156 3.31 -7.83 -15.12
C ASP A 156 3.37 -7.06 -16.44
N HIS A 157 2.72 -5.89 -16.51
CA HIS A 157 2.76 -5.04 -17.71
C HIS A 157 4.17 -4.55 -18.07
N VAL A 158 4.98 -4.19 -17.08
CA VAL A 158 6.36 -3.77 -17.32
C VAL A 158 7.21 -4.93 -17.82
N LEU A 159 7.02 -6.12 -17.25
CA LEU A 159 7.82 -7.31 -17.56
C LEU A 159 7.39 -8.01 -18.86
N ASP A 160 6.10 -8.06 -19.16
CA ASP A 160 5.58 -8.64 -20.40
C ASP A 160 6.09 -7.88 -21.62
N ARG A 161 6.26 -6.55 -21.49
CA ARG A 161 6.91 -5.72 -22.52
C ARG A 161 8.38 -6.05 -22.75
N ASP A 162 9.07 -6.50 -21.71
CA ASP A 162 10.48 -6.89 -21.80
C ASP A 162 10.65 -8.37 -22.22
N ALA A 163 9.53 -9.07 -22.47
CA ALA A 163 9.41 -10.36 -23.15
C ALA A 163 10.58 -11.33 -22.91
N ARG A 164 10.71 -11.82 -21.68
CA ARG A 164 11.38 -13.10 -21.44
C ARG A 164 10.44 -14.04 -20.70
N LYS A 165 10.01 -15.09 -21.40
CA LYS A 165 9.40 -16.33 -20.89
C LYS A 165 10.36 -17.06 -19.92
N ARG A 166 10.79 -16.40 -18.85
CA ARG A 166 11.64 -16.97 -17.82
C ARG A 166 10.86 -17.04 -16.52
N VAL A 167 11.14 -18.10 -15.78
CA VAL A 167 10.69 -18.25 -14.40
C VAL A 167 11.01 -16.95 -13.64
N PRO A 168 10.04 -16.35 -12.92
CA PRO A 168 10.28 -15.12 -12.15
C PRO A 168 11.49 -15.30 -11.25
N GLU A 169 12.46 -14.38 -11.34
CA GLU A 169 13.61 -14.32 -10.44
C GLU A 169 13.13 -14.20 -8.98
N GLU A 170 13.93 -14.67 -8.01
CA GLU A 170 13.47 -14.76 -6.61
C GLU A 170 13.08 -13.39 -6.03
N TRP A 171 13.82 -12.32 -6.38
CA TRP A 171 13.47 -10.95 -5.98
C TRP A 171 12.11 -10.50 -6.52
N LEU A 172 11.72 -10.96 -7.71
CA LEU A 172 10.44 -10.63 -8.33
C LEU A 172 9.30 -11.39 -7.65
N ARG A 173 9.51 -12.67 -7.29
CA ARG A 173 8.57 -13.42 -6.45
C ARG A 173 8.40 -12.77 -5.10
N ALA A 174 9.49 -12.33 -4.49
CA ALA A 174 9.47 -11.60 -3.22
C ALA A 174 8.72 -10.26 -3.38
N LEU A 175 8.90 -9.55 -4.49
CA LEU A 175 8.16 -8.33 -4.78
C LEU A 175 6.66 -8.59 -4.95
N TYR A 176 6.25 -9.66 -5.64
CA TYR A 176 4.83 -10.03 -5.76
C TYR A 176 4.19 -10.39 -4.41
N ARG A 177 4.98 -10.95 -3.49
CA ARG A 177 4.50 -11.23 -2.13
C ARG A 177 4.28 -9.96 -1.31
N MET A 178 4.88 -8.83 -1.71
CA MET A 178 4.78 -7.54 -1.01
C MET A 178 4.96 -7.70 0.51
N PRO A 179 6.18 -8.03 0.98
CA PRO A 179 6.40 -8.30 2.39
C PRO A 179 5.99 -7.09 3.23
N VAL A 180 5.14 -7.32 4.22
CA VAL A 180 4.66 -6.29 5.12
C VAL A 180 5.74 -6.00 6.16
N GLN A 181 6.12 -4.73 6.25
CA GLN A 181 7.09 -4.19 7.20
C GLN A 181 6.42 -3.91 8.55
N GLN A 182 5.26 -3.28 8.51
CA GLN A 182 4.55 -2.78 9.68
C GLN A 182 3.06 -2.66 9.35
N VAL A 183 2.24 -2.89 10.37
CA VAL A 183 0.80 -2.60 10.34
C VAL A 183 0.46 -1.76 11.57
N SER A 184 -0.07 -0.56 11.36
CA SER A 184 -0.59 0.29 12.43
C SER A 184 -2.10 0.29 12.36
N PHE A 185 -2.78 -0.08 13.45
CA PHE A 185 -4.25 -0.09 13.49
C PHE A 185 -4.87 1.23 13.96
N THR A 186 -4.07 2.18 14.43
CA THR A 186 -4.56 3.50 14.88
C THR A 186 -5.06 4.31 13.68
N ASP A 187 -4.28 4.37 12.62
CA ASP A 187 -4.60 5.09 11.37
C ASP A 187 -4.77 4.12 10.18
N PHE A 188 -4.94 2.83 10.46
CA PHE A 188 -4.87 1.71 9.51
C PHE A 188 -3.85 1.94 8.39
N GLU A 189 -2.58 1.87 8.77
CA GLU A 189 -1.45 2.01 7.87
C GLU A 189 -0.80 0.64 7.64
N VAL A 190 -0.56 0.31 6.37
CA VAL A 190 0.21 -0.86 5.96
C VAL A 190 1.45 -0.38 5.24
N VAL A 191 2.61 -0.72 5.80
CA VAL A 191 3.92 -0.38 5.28
C VAL A 191 4.47 -1.62 4.60
N TYR A 192 4.80 -1.51 3.31
CA TYR A 192 5.40 -2.59 2.53
C TYR A 192 6.90 -2.38 2.40
N ARG A 193 7.66 -3.45 2.64
CA ARG A 193 9.11 -3.48 2.56
C ARG A 193 9.60 -3.75 1.14
N ARG A 194 10.75 -3.19 0.80
CA ARG A 194 11.55 -3.63 -0.36
C ARG A 194 12.21 -4.99 -0.04
N PRO A 195 12.03 -6.04 -0.85
CA PRO A 195 12.72 -7.31 -0.65
C PRO A 195 14.24 -7.13 -0.46
N ALA A 196 14.85 -7.87 0.47
CA ALA A 196 16.29 -7.73 0.78
C ALA A 196 17.17 -7.95 -0.47
N ASP A 197 16.77 -8.88 -1.33
CA ASP A 197 17.48 -9.21 -2.57
C ASP A 197 17.09 -8.30 -3.74
N THR A 198 16.50 -7.12 -3.48
CA THR A 198 16.13 -6.21 -4.56
C THR A 198 17.41 -5.71 -5.24
N PRO A 199 17.58 -5.94 -6.53
CA PRO A 199 18.82 -5.62 -7.22
C PRO A 199 19.03 -4.10 -7.28
N ALA A 200 20.31 -3.71 -7.37
CA ALA A 200 20.73 -2.30 -7.32
C ALA A 200 19.95 -1.43 -8.32
N LYS A 201 19.74 -0.14 -8.00
CA LYS A 201 18.96 0.80 -8.84
C LYS A 201 19.39 0.84 -10.32
N ASN A 202 20.68 0.64 -10.59
CA ASN A 202 21.24 0.67 -11.95
C ASN A 202 21.10 -0.66 -12.72
N SER A 203 20.63 -1.72 -12.06
CA SER A 203 20.36 -3.00 -12.70
C SER A 203 19.12 -2.93 -13.61
N GLU A 204 18.95 -3.91 -14.50
CA GLU A 204 17.73 -4.07 -15.32
C GLU A 204 16.47 -4.11 -14.45
N ALA A 205 16.50 -4.89 -13.38
CA ALA A 205 15.41 -5.00 -12.43
C ALA A 205 15.17 -3.72 -11.61
N GLY A 206 16.22 -2.99 -11.25
CA GLY A 206 16.10 -1.65 -10.63
C GLY A 206 15.40 -0.65 -11.55
N ARG A 207 15.71 -0.70 -12.86
CA ARG A 207 15.01 0.11 -13.89
C ARG A 207 13.56 -0.32 -14.09
N ALA A 208 13.28 -1.63 -14.07
CA ALA A 208 11.92 -2.14 -14.13
C ALA A 208 11.09 -1.63 -12.95
N LEU A 209 11.62 -1.70 -11.72
CA LEU A 209 10.94 -1.18 -10.54
C LEU A 209 10.70 0.34 -10.61
N ALA A 210 11.66 1.10 -11.12
CA ALA A 210 11.49 2.54 -11.36
C ALA A 210 10.35 2.82 -12.37
N LYS A 211 10.25 2.01 -13.44
CA LYS A 211 9.17 2.09 -14.43
C LYS A 211 7.82 1.74 -13.82
N VAL A 212 7.75 0.72 -12.94
CA VAL A 212 6.54 0.40 -12.17
C VAL A 212 6.14 1.59 -11.28
N GLY A 213 7.08 2.22 -10.58
CA GLY A 213 6.82 3.42 -9.78
C GLY A 213 6.24 4.57 -10.61
N ALA A 214 6.78 4.80 -11.81
CA ALA A 214 6.25 5.82 -12.73
C ALA A 214 4.83 5.50 -13.25
N LEU A 215 4.51 4.22 -13.49
CA LEU A 215 3.15 3.81 -13.86
C LEU A 215 2.18 3.91 -12.67
N LEU A 216 2.65 3.61 -11.46
CA LEU A 216 1.86 3.76 -10.23
C LEU A 216 1.52 5.24 -10.00
N GLU A 217 2.49 6.14 -10.15
CA GLU A 217 2.24 7.59 -10.10
C GLU A 217 1.17 8.01 -11.12
N LYS A 218 1.28 7.54 -12.37
CA LYS A 218 0.25 7.80 -13.40
C LYS A 218 -1.12 7.26 -12.98
N ALA A 219 -1.19 6.06 -12.39
CA ALA A 219 -2.44 5.47 -11.91
C ALA A 219 -3.07 6.32 -10.79
N LEU A 220 -2.28 6.78 -9.83
CA LEU A 220 -2.74 7.67 -8.76
C LEU A 220 -3.22 9.01 -9.32
N ALA A 221 -2.49 9.61 -10.24
CA ALA A 221 -2.86 10.87 -10.88
C ALA A 221 -4.17 10.74 -11.69
N VAL A 222 -4.33 9.66 -12.45
CA VAL A 222 -5.56 9.35 -13.19
C VAL A 222 -6.75 9.17 -12.23
N ALA A 223 -6.57 8.42 -11.14
CA ALA A 223 -7.59 8.23 -10.11
C ALA A 223 -7.96 9.54 -9.40
N ALA A 224 -6.99 10.45 -9.23
CA ALA A 224 -7.20 11.80 -8.71
C ALA A 224 -7.87 12.75 -9.74
N GLY A 225 -8.16 12.28 -10.96
CA GLY A 225 -8.81 13.06 -12.01
C GLY A 225 -7.87 13.98 -12.80
N ALA A 226 -6.55 13.82 -12.65
CA ALA A 226 -5.58 14.57 -13.44
C ALA A 226 -5.62 14.11 -14.92
N LYS A 227 -5.40 15.06 -15.83
CA LYS A 227 -5.17 14.75 -17.25
C LYS A 227 -3.75 14.22 -17.42
N VAL A 228 -3.62 12.90 -17.49
CA VAL A 228 -2.33 12.22 -17.71
C VAL A 228 -2.27 11.73 -19.15
N ASN A 229 -1.18 12.02 -19.84
CA ASN A 229 -0.92 11.45 -21.15
C ASN A 229 -0.44 9.99 -20.96
N LEU A 230 -1.31 9.03 -21.27
CA LEU A 230 -1.00 7.61 -21.21
C LEU A 230 -0.69 7.12 -22.62
N ALA A 231 0.43 6.42 -22.80
CA ALA A 231 0.64 5.64 -24.01
C ALA A 231 -0.47 4.58 -24.12
N ASP A 232 -0.97 4.30 -25.32
CA ASP A 232 -2.11 3.38 -25.53
C ASP A 232 -1.87 2.00 -24.91
N GLU A 233 -0.63 1.52 -25.00
CA GLU A 233 -0.17 0.29 -24.38
C GLU A 233 -0.21 0.33 -22.83
N ASP A 234 0.15 1.45 -22.20
CA ASP A 234 0.14 1.60 -20.72
C ASP A 234 -1.26 1.75 -20.15
N ASN A 235 -2.16 2.27 -20.97
CA ASN A 235 -3.43 2.82 -20.52
C ASN A 235 -4.28 1.75 -19.81
N GLU A 236 -4.20 0.47 -20.20
CA GLU A 236 -5.07 -0.57 -19.62
C GLU A 236 -4.58 -0.97 -18.24
N ALA A 237 -3.28 -1.26 -18.12
CA ALA A 237 -2.64 -1.59 -16.85
C ALA A 237 -2.77 -0.43 -15.84
N VAL A 238 -2.59 0.81 -16.30
CA VAL A 238 -2.73 2.01 -15.47
C VAL A 238 -4.17 2.20 -15.00
N LEU A 239 -5.17 2.06 -15.88
CA LEU A 239 -6.57 2.20 -15.49
C LEU A 239 -7.05 1.07 -14.57
N ASP A 240 -6.59 -0.16 -14.79
CA ASP A 240 -6.91 -1.30 -13.92
C ASP A 240 -6.31 -1.11 -12.52
N ALA A 241 -5.03 -0.72 -12.45
CA ALA A 241 -4.37 -0.39 -11.19
C ALA A 241 -5.07 0.77 -10.48
N ALA A 242 -5.36 1.86 -11.18
CA ALA A 242 -6.08 3.03 -10.64
C ALA A 242 -7.46 2.64 -10.06
N HIS A 243 -8.15 1.71 -10.72
CA HIS A 243 -9.43 1.21 -10.24
C HIS A 243 -9.27 0.44 -8.93
N ARG A 244 -8.32 -0.51 -8.87
CA ARG A 244 -8.03 -1.32 -7.69
C ARG A 244 -7.53 -0.49 -6.50
N LEU A 245 -6.70 0.52 -6.73
CA LEU A 245 -6.17 1.40 -5.68
C LEU A 245 -7.26 2.30 -5.05
N SER A 246 -8.31 2.61 -5.81
CA SER A 246 -9.41 3.45 -5.33
C SER A 246 -10.40 2.66 -4.46
N PRO A 247 -10.90 3.21 -3.34
CA PRO A 247 -11.90 2.57 -2.50
C PRO A 247 -13.16 2.12 -3.27
N PRO A 248 -13.69 0.91 -3.03
CA PRO A 248 -14.97 0.47 -3.60
C PRO A 248 -16.14 1.38 -3.20
N GLY A 249 -17.17 1.48 -4.05
CA GLY A 249 -18.28 2.41 -3.81
C GLY A 249 -19.17 2.10 -2.59
N ARG A 250 -19.09 0.89 -2.03
CA ARG A 250 -19.85 0.45 -0.83
C ARG A 250 -18.93 0.10 0.35
N SER A 251 -17.66 0.51 0.32
CA SER A 251 -16.73 0.24 1.42
C SER A 251 -16.88 1.23 2.58
N SER A 252 -16.57 0.77 3.80
CA SER A 252 -16.29 1.58 4.98
C SER A 252 -15.09 2.50 4.78
N VAL A 253 -14.16 2.11 3.90
CA VAL A 253 -13.01 2.94 3.49
C VAL A 253 -13.51 4.14 2.67
N VAL A 254 -13.30 5.35 3.19
CA VAL A 254 -13.68 6.62 2.56
C VAL A 254 -12.54 7.19 1.74
N GLY A 255 -11.30 7.03 2.23
CA GLY A 255 -10.09 7.54 1.60
C GLY A 255 -8.92 6.56 1.68
N VAL A 256 -7.99 6.67 0.73
CA VAL A 256 -6.70 5.98 0.75
C VAL A 256 -5.62 6.97 0.35
N SER A 257 -4.53 7.05 1.10
CA SER A 257 -3.32 7.79 0.72
C SER A 257 -2.13 6.84 0.56
N PHE A 258 -1.21 7.21 -0.33
CA PHE A 258 -0.05 6.39 -0.67
C PHE A 258 1.26 7.14 -0.41
N GLY A 259 2.29 6.43 0.04
CA GLY A 259 3.62 6.95 0.35
C GLY A 259 4.74 5.98 0.01
N GLY A 260 5.96 6.28 0.44
CA GLY A 260 7.12 5.39 0.29
C GLY A 260 8.00 5.67 -0.94
N ALA A 261 9.09 4.90 -1.04
CA ALA A 261 10.19 5.13 -1.96
C ALA A 261 9.85 4.84 -3.44
N MET A 262 8.75 4.13 -3.74
CA MET A 262 8.28 3.95 -5.12
C MET A 262 7.63 5.20 -5.72
N LEU A 263 7.20 6.15 -4.88
CA LEU A 263 6.44 7.32 -5.31
C LEU A 263 7.26 8.60 -5.10
N PRO A 264 7.28 9.52 -6.08
CA PRO A 264 7.85 10.84 -5.84
C PRO A 264 7.02 11.60 -4.80
N ARG A 265 7.66 12.49 -4.03
CA ARG A 265 7.01 13.26 -2.95
C ARG A 265 5.71 13.96 -3.38
N LYS A 266 5.61 14.42 -4.63
CA LYS A 266 4.39 15.05 -5.17
C LYS A 266 3.23 14.06 -5.26
N ALA A 267 3.49 12.82 -5.67
CA ALA A 267 2.47 11.79 -5.81
C ALA A 267 1.97 11.29 -4.45
N GLN A 268 2.76 11.46 -3.39
CA GLN A 268 2.40 11.07 -2.01
C GLN A 268 1.25 11.93 -1.43
N GLN A 269 0.86 13.01 -2.11
CA GLN A 269 -0.23 13.89 -1.70
C GLN A 269 -1.59 13.45 -2.26
N HIS A 270 -1.65 12.41 -3.09
CA HIS A 270 -2.90 11.95 -3.66
C HIS A 270 -3.71 11.14 -2.64
N GLN A 271 -4.88 11.66 -2.27
CA GLN A 271 -5.91 10.93 -1.54
C GLN A 271 -6.96 10.42 -2.54
N LEU A 272 -7.10 9.11 -2.64
CA LEU A 272 -8.12 8.48 -3.49
C LEU A 272 -9.38 8.24 -2.68
N THR A 273 -10.54 8.48 -3.29
CA THR A 273 -11.85 8.29 -2.65
C THR A 273 -12.74 7.41 -3.51
N GLN A 274 -13.95 7.12 -3.02
CA GLN A 274 -14.97 6.44 -3.82
C GLN A 274 -15.34 7.23 -5.10
N GLN A 275 -15.16 8.56 -5.12
CA GLN A 275 -15.34 9.36 -6.34
C GLN A 275 -14.24 9.05 -7.37
N SER A 276 -13.00 8.86 -6.92
CA SER A 276 -11.88 8.41 -7.77
C SER A 276 -12.23 7.10 -8.48
N ARG A 277 -12.82 6.13 -7.77
CA ARG A 277 -13.28 4.85 -8.36
C ARG A 277 -14.29 5.08 -9.49
N LYS A 278 -15.27 5.96 -9.28
CA LYS A 278 -16.30 6.29 -10.29
C LYS A 278 -15.68 6.98 -11.51
N LEU A 279 -14.71 7.87 -11.32
CA LEU A 279 -14.00 8.54 -12.40
C LEU A 279 -13.21 7.53 -13.25
N VAL A 280 -12.44 6.66 -12.61
CA VAL A 280 -11.66 5.61 -13.31
C VAL A 280 -12.58 4.63 -14.03
N ALA A 281 -13.69 4.22 -13.40
CA ALA A 281 -14.68 3.33 -14.02
C ALA A 281 -15.27 3.94 -15.30
N ARG A 282 -15.59 5.25 -15.30
CA ARG A 282 -16.06 5.97 -16.50
C ARG A 282 -15.00 6.00 -17.60
N GLN A 283 -13.74 6.22 -17.24
CA GLN A 283 -12.64 6.20 -18.22
C GLN A 283 -12.42 4.81 -18.82
N ARG A 284 -12.44 3.75 -17.99
CA ARG A 284 -12.43 2.35 -18.45
C ARG A 284 -13.59 2.08 -19.40
N ALA A 285 -14.81 2.45 -19.03
CA ALA A 285 -16.00 2.24 -19.84
C ALA A 285 -15.92 2.99 -21.19
N LYS A 286 -15.49 4.25 -21.20
CA LYS A 286 -15.31 5.03 -22.43
C LYS A 286 -14.29 4.37 -23.37
N ARG A 287 -13.18 3.89 -22.82
CA ARG A 287 -12.15 3.21 -23.62
C ARG A 287 -12.65 1.88 -24.16
N ARG A 288 -13.28 1.07 -23.31
CA ARG A 288 -13.93 -0.19 -23.71
C ARG A 288 -14.94 0.05 -24.84
N ALA A 289 -15.75 1.10 -24.75
CA ALA A 289 -16.68 1.48 -25.83
C ALA A 289 -15.99 1.90 -27.14
N THR A 290 -14.71 2.29 -27.09
CA THR A 290 -13.90 2.62 -28.28
C THR A 290 -13.14 1.40 -28.82
N GLN A 291 -12.96 0.36 -27.99
CA GLN A 291 -12.15 -0.83 -28.29
C GLN A 291 -13.00 -2.06 -28.64
N TYR A 292 -14.26 -2.11 -28.19
CA TYR A 292 -15.18 -3.20 -28.49
C TYR A 292 -16.14 -2.79 -29.60
N ASP A 293 -16.25 -3.66 -30.60
CA ASP A 293 -17.07 -3.41 -31.79
C ASP A 293 -18.57 -3.54 -31.49
N PHE A 294 -18.98 -4.32 -30.47
CA PHE A 294 -20.39 -4.57 -30.20
C PHE A 294 -20.74 -4.66 -28.70
N PHE A 295 -21.74 -3.89 -28.30
CA PHE A 295 -22.48 -4.12 -27.06
C PHE A 295 -23.55 -5.18 -27.30
N PHE A 296 -23.78 -6.03 -26.30
CA PHE A 296 -24.87 -6.99 -26.33
C PHE A 296 -25.77 -6.83 -25.10
N GLU A 297 -27.05 -7.12 -25.31
CA GLU A 297 -28.06 -7.27 -24.28
C GLU A 297 -28.76 -8.59 -24.57
N LEU A 298 -28.64 -9.56 -23.66
CA LEU A 298 -29.17 -10.90 -23.82
C LEU A 298 -29.96 -11.29 -22.58
N ALA A 299 -31.03 -12.06 -22.78
CA ALA A 299 -31.78 -12.68 -21.70
C ALA A 299 -31.46 -14.18 -21.64
N GLY A 300 -31.34 -14.72 -20.44
CA GLY A 300 -31.06 -16.14 -20.25
C GLY A 300 -31.02 -16.52 -18.77
N ARG A 301 -30.65 -17.76 -18.47
CA ARG A 301 -30.45 -18.26 -17.10
C ARG A 301 -28.98 -18.50 -16.85
N VAL A 302 -28.51 -18.14 -15.65
CA VAL A 302 -27.13 -18.46 -15.25
C VAL A 302 -27.02 -19.97 -15.04
N GLY A 303 -26.12 -20.59 -15.79
CA GLY A 303 -25.78 -22.00 -15.73
C GLY A 303 -24.53 -22.24 -14.88
N GLU A 304 -23.61 -23.06 -15.41
CA GLU A 304 -22.36 -23.38 -14.71
C GLU A 304 -21.48 -22.15 -14.52
N VAL A 305 -20.87 -22.02 -13.34
CA VAL A 305 -19.98 -20.92 -12.98
C VAL A 305 -18.60 -21.49 -12.69
N ASP A 306 -17.61 -21.08 -13.47
CA ASP A 306 -16.20 -21.39 -13.26
C ASP A 306 -15.53 -20.19 -12.56
N PHE A 307 -15.20 -20.36 -11.29
CA PHE A 307 -14.57 -19.33 -10.47
C PHE A 307 -13.06 -19.19 -10.74
N ASP A 308 -12.42 -20.21 -11.30
CA ASP A 308 -11.00 -20.16 -11.64
C ASP A 308 -10.80 -19.34 -12.92
N ALA A 309 -11.68 -19.53 -13.91
CA ALA A 309 -11.68 -18.76 -15.15
C ALA A 309 -12.43 -17.41 -15.06
N LEU A 310 -13.22 -17.20 -13.99
CA LEU A 310 -14.17 -16.09 -13.85
C LEU A 310 -15.14 -16.02 -15.04
N THR A 311 -15.75 -17.16 -15.38
CA THR A 311 -16.72 -17.29 -16.47
C THR A 311 -17.99 -17.98 -16.00
N PHE A 312 -19.12 -17.68 -16.61
CA PHE A 312 -20.36 -18.44 -16.43
C PHE A 312 -21.04 -18.72 -17.76
N GLU A 313 -21.84 -19.79 -17.81
CA GLU A 313 -22.72 -20.07 -18.94
C GLU A 313 -24.03 -19.28 -18.82
N LEU A 314 -24.40 -18.52 -19.84
CA LEU A 314 -25.75 -17.99 -20.00
C LEU A 314 -26.52 -18.94 -20.92
N ARG A 315 -27.49 -19.66 -20.36
CA ARG A 315 -28.35 -20.62 -21.06
C ARG A 315 -29.66 -19.99 -21.49
N ASP A 316 -30.38 -20.68 -22.38
CA ASP A 316 -31.66 -20.25 -22.94
C ASP A 316 -31.58 -18.90 -23.67
N VAL A 317 -30.40 -18.60 -24.24
CA VAL A 317 -30.21 -17.39 -25.04
C VAL A 317 -30.85 -17.58 -26.40
N GLU A 318 -31.68 -16.63 -26.81
CA GLU A 318 -32.30 -16.63 -28.13
C GLU A 318 -31.24 -16.75 -29.23
N GLU A 319 -31.49 -17.58 -30.26
CA GLU A 319 -30.61 -17.90 -31.39
C GLU A 319 -29.35 -18.74 -31.10
N VAL A 320 -28.66 -18.51 -29.98
CA VAL A 320 -27.36 -19.15 -29.70
C VAL A 320 -27.47 -20.34 -28.74
N GLY A 321 -28.54 -20.40 -27.94
CA GLY A 321 -28.81 -21.45 -26.96
C GLY A 321 -27.98 -21.30 -25.69
N CYS A 322 -26.65 -21.26 -25.80
CA CYS A 322 -25.73 -21.10 -24.68
C CYS A 322 -24.53 -20.21 -25.04
N LEU A 323 -24.12 -19.34 -24.14
CA LEU A 323 -22.96 -18.47 -24.28
C LEU A 323 -22.10 -18.47 -23.03
N THR A 324 -20.79 -18.52 -23.18
CA THR A 324 -19.85 -18.32 -22.07
C THR A 324 -19.54 -16.83 -21.91
N ILE A 325 -19.79 -16.29 -20.72
CA ILE A 325 -19.61 -14.88 -20.39
C ILE A 325 -18.58 -14.75 -19.26
N ARG A 326 -17.54 -13.95 -19.51
CA ARG A 326 -16.52 -13.63 -18.52
C ARG A 326 -16.99 -12.51 -17.59
N PHE A 327 -16.64 -12.55 -16.31
CA PHE A 327 -17.03 -11.54 -15.33
C PHE A 327 -15.86 -11.08 -14.46
N GLU A 328 -16.03 -9.93 -13.79
CA GLU A 328 -15.09 -9.45 -12.76
C GLU A 328 -15.56 -9.92 -11.37
N LEU A 329 -14.63 -10.15 -10.44
CA LEU A 329 -14.91 -10.74 -9.11
C LEU A 329 -16.02 -9.99 -8.32
N GLU A 330 -16.21 -8.70 -8.57
CA GLU A 330 -17.27 -7.89 -7.95
C GLU A 330 -18.68 -8.34 -8.32
N ALA A 331 -18.86 -8.95 -9.49
CA ALA A 331 -20.14 -9.49 -9.95
C ALA A 331 -20.41 -10.90 -9.43
N GLN A 332 -19.44 -11.54 -8.76
CA GLN A 332 -19.53 -12.94 -8.34
C GLN A 332 -20.76 -13.22 -7.48
N SER A 333 -21.04 -12.38 -6.48
CA SER A 333 -22.20 -12.59 -5.61
C SER A 333 -23.51 -12.58 -6.41
N SER A 334 -23.69 -11.58 -7.27
CA SER A 334 -24.90 -11.44 -8.10
C SER A 334 -25.08 -12.61 -9.07
N ILE A 335 -23.99 -13.17 -9.61
CA ILE A 335 -24.02 -14.31 -10.52
C ILE A 335 -24.38 -15.59 -9.76
N VAL A 336 -23.78 -15.81 -8.59
CA VAL A 336 -24.07 -16.97 -7.73
C VAL A 336 -25.52 -16.95 -7.27
N ASP A 337 -26.02 -15.81 -6.82
CA ASP A 337 -27.41 -15.65 -6.39
C ASP A 337 -28.36 -15.98 -7.56
N ALA A 338 -28.11 -15.42 -8.75
CA ALA A 338 -28.91 -15.70 -9.94
C ALA A 338 -28.86 -17.16 -10.40
N GLY A 339 -27.70 -17.82 -10.31
CA GLY A 339 -27.52 -19.23 -10.66
C GLY A 339 -28.23 -20.18 -9.71
N ASN A 340 -28.17 -19.92 -8.41
CA ASN A 340 -28.83 -20.75 -7.39
C ASN A 340 -30.36 -20.71 -7.50
N GLU A 341 -30.92 -19.54 -7.82
CA GLU A 341 -32.36 -19.36 -8.00
C GLU A 341 -32.85 -19.82 -9.38
N ALA A 342 -31.93 -20.15 -10.30
CA ALA A 342 -32.19 -20.37 -11.71
C ALA A 342 -33.00 -19.21 -12.34
N THR A 343 -32.85 -17.98 -11.84
CA THR A 343 -33.68 -16.84 -12.24
C THR A 343 -33.36 -16.43 -13.67
N LEU A 344 -34.40 -16.04 -14.44
CA LEU A 344 -34.18 -15.42 -15.74
C LEU A 344 -33.53 -14.05 -15.50
N VAL A 345 -32.35 -13.84 -16.09
CA VAL A 345 -31.57 -12.62 -15.95
C VAL A 345 -31.40 -11.94 -17.30
N ARG A 346 -31.25 -10.63 -17.23
CA ARG A 346 -30.83 -9.80 -18.35
C ARG A 346 -29.37 -9.43 -18.16
N VAL A 347 -28.56 -9.81 -19.13
CA VAL A 347 -27.11 -9.64 -19.13
C VAL A 347 -26.74 -8.56 -20.15
N VAL A 348 -26.04 -7.54 -19.69
CA VAL A 348 -25.48 -6.49 -20.54
C VAL A 348 -23.96 -6.62 -20.52
N GLY A 349 -23.36 -6.61 -21.70
CA GLY A 349 -21.93 -6.79 -21.83
C GLY A 349 -21.33 -6.27 -23.13
N THR A 350 -20.06 -6.56 -23.31
CA THR A 350 -19.29 -6.24 -24.52
C THR A 350 -18.76 -7.50 -25.17
N ARG A 351 -18.77 -7.53 -26.50
CA ARG A 351 -18.13 -8.56 -27.30
C ARG A 351 -16.85 -8.00 -27.92
N ASP A 352 -15.74 -8.68 -27.72
CA ASP A 352 -14.47 -8.32 -28.36
C ASP A 352 -14.37 -8.82 -29.81
N ALA A 353 -13.31 -8.40 -30.50
CA ALA A 353 -13.08 -8.76 -31.91
C ALA A 353 -12.87 -10.27 -32.12
N ASP A 354 -12.42 -10.98 -31.08
CA ASP A 354 -12.26 -12.43 -31.08
C ASP A 354 -13.56 -13.18 -30.75
N GLY A 355 -14.62 -12.43 -30.42
CA GLY A 355 -15.95 -12.94 -30.14
C GLY A 355 -16.18 -13.32 -28.67
N ASN A 356 -15.30 -12.95 -27.74
CA ASN A 356 -15.48 -13.22 -26.33
C ASN A 356 -16.46 -12.24 -25.69
N TYR A 357 -17.32 -12.73 -24.80
CA TYR A 357 -18.35 -11.96 -24.13
C TYR A 357 -17.89 -11.60 -22.71
N THR A 358 -17.94 -10.32 -22.35
CA THR A 358 -17.61 -9.84 -21.00
C THR A 358 -18.80 -9.14 -20.36
N LEU A 359 -19.16 -9.56 -19.15
CA LEU A 359 -20.22 -9.01 -18.32
C LEU A 359 -19.88 -7.57 -17.90
N LEU A 360 -20.81 -6.66 -18.14
CA LEU A 360 -20.81 -5.32 -17.54
C LEU A 360 -21.84 -5.19 -16.42
N ALA A 361 -23.03 -5.75 -16.61
CA ALA A 361 -24.09 -5.72 -15.61
C ALA A 361 -25.04 -6.92 -15.76
N LEU A 362 -25.57 -7.37 -14.62
CA LEU A 362 -26.56 -8.42 -14.52
C LEU A 362 -27.77 -7.89 -13.76
N PHE A 363 -28.96 -8.05 -14.33
CA PHE A 363 -30.22 -7.63 -13.74
C PHE A 363 -31.19 -8.81 -13.68
N PRO A 364 -32.06 -8.90 -12.67
CA PRO A 364 -33.23 -9.77 -12.76
C PRO A 364 -34.05 -9.36 -13.98
N ALA A 365 -34.45 -10.32 -14.82
CA ALA A 365 -35.43 -10.02 -15.85
C ALA A 365 -36.74 -9.69 -15.13
N GLN A 366 -37.19 -8.43 -15.19
CA GLN A 366 -38.55 -8.13 -14.78
C GLN A 366 -39.45 -8.98 -15.67
N GLN A 367 -40.32 -9.80 -15.09
CA GLN A 367 -41.46 -10.33 -15.82
C GLN A 367 -42.22 -9.10 -16.29
N ASP A 368 -42.11 -8.76 -17.57
CA ASP A 368 -42.95 -7.74 -18.19
C ASP A 368 -44.38 -8.17 -17.91
N GLY A 369 -44.98 -7.51 -16.91
CA GLY A 369 -46.35 -7.75 -16.53
C GLY A 369 -47.19 -7.54 -17.77
N ALA A 370 -47.94 -8.56 -18.14
CA ALA A 370 -49.00 -8.46 -19.12
C ALA A 370 -49.88 -7.25 -18.75
N VAL A 371 -49.65 -6.13 -19.44
CA VAL A 371 -50.63 -5.05 -19.49
C VAL A 371 -51.79 -5.62 -20.29
N ASP A 372 -52.78 -6.12 -19.56
CA ASP A 372 -54.11 -6.43 -20.09
C ASP A 372 -54.57 -5.24 -20.95
N LYS A 373 -54.59 -5.44 -22.26
CA LYS A 373 -55.40 -4.64 -23.17
C LYS A 373 -56.86 -5.01 -22.90
N ALA A 374 -57.44 -4.41 -21.86
CA ALA A 374 -58.89 -4.40 -21.68
C ALA A 374 -59.51 -3.59 -22.82
N SER A 375 -60.46 -4.23 -23.49
CA SER A 375 -61.28 -3.75 -24.59
C SER A 375 -62.28 -2.69 -24.17
#